data_AF-A0A088CB09-F1
#
_entry.id   AF-A0A088CB09-F1
#
_cell.length_a   1.000
_cell.length_b   1.000
_cell.length_c   1.000
_cell.angle_alpha   90.00
_cell.angle_beta   90.00
_cell.angle_gamma   90.00
#
_symmetry.space_group_name_H-M   'P 1'
#
loop_
_entity.id
_entity.type
_entity.pdbx_description
1 polymer ?
#
loop_
_entity_poly.entity_id
_entity_poly.type
_entity_poly.pdbx_seq_one_letter_code
_entity_poly.pdbx_strand_id
1 'polypeptide(L)'
;MDTNQKYVGSSSQLALRLRGYLNQTHKKTGKLIPLIEEKGLPCFKLEVICLPYHPDFRPEIVLEQYFLLDPSFSLNTIKVSNNPSGSTAKRLYMYNRDGSILYYFTTQQKDFISKLNISHFTFTKHLTKGTCYLGKYLFLRERIGTAKVTEMTLPEIAIMLQQDRVNFNKSKPVNCLSKRVLLIDIQSEEEIVFESLGKCAIFFSSKGFPFSQSTLVKRLDTNIPYRGYICKTQIK
;
A
#
# COMPACT_ATOMS: atom_id res chain seq x y z
N MET A 1 -43.41 -26.50 7.75
CA MET A 1 -42.55 -27.23 8.70
C MET A 1 -41.41 -26.30 9.07
N ASP A 2 -41.32 -25.96 10.34
CA ASP A 2 -40.27 -25.09 10.87
C ASP A 2 -38.97 -25.90 10.92
N THR A 3 -37.95 -25.51 10.16
CA THR A 3 -36.72 -26.31 10.03
C THR A 3 -35.77 -26.12 11.21
N ASN A 4 -36.07 -25.18 12.14
CA ASN A 4 -35.22 -24.79 13.27
C ASN A 4 -33.78 -24.44 12.89
N GLN A 5 -33.53 -24.14 11.61
CA GLN A 5 -32.21 -23.78 11.09
C GLN A 5 -31.90 -22.33 11.44
N LYS A 6 -30.75 -22.08 12.06
CA LYS A 6 -30.35 -20.74 12.48
C LYS A 6 -29.14 -20.23 11.74
N TYR A 7 -29.07 -18.90 11.63
CA TYR A 7 -27.93 -18.16 11.13
C TYR A 7 -27.54 -17.08 12.14
N VAL A 8 -26.24 -16.87 12.34
CA VAL A 8 -25.71 -15.74 13.11
C VAL A 8 -24.72 -14.94 12.26
N GLY A 9 -24.68 -13.62 12.48
CA GLY A 9 -23.64 -12.77 11.93
C GLY A 9 -23.56 -11.45 12.68
N SER A 10 -22.35 -10.89 12.78
CA SER A 10 -22.12 -9.58 13.41
C SER A 10 -21.92 -8.46 12.38
N SER A 11 -22.12 -7.21 12.80
CA SER A 11 -21.80 -6.04 11.99
C SER A 11 -21.59 -4.82 12.88
N SER A 12 -20.57 -4.02 12.59
CA SER A 12 -20.45 -2.66 13.14
C SER A 12 -21.36 -1.65 12.44
N GLN A 13 -21.99 -2.04 11.32
CA GLN A 13 -22.93 -1.25 10.54
C GLN A 13 -24.18 -2.09 10.26
N LEU A 14 -24.99 -2.32 11.31
CA LEU A 14 -26.15 -3.22 11.24
C LEU A 14 -27.15 -2.80 10.15
N ALA A 15 -27.44 -1.49 10.04
CA ALA A 15 -28.39 -0.96 9.07
C ALA A 15 -28.03 -1.31 7.61
N LEU A 16 -26.76 -1.16 7.23
CA LEU A 16 -26.31 -1.52 5.87
C LEU A 16 -26.42 -3.01 5.62
N ARG A 17 -26.07 -3.84 6.62
CA ARG A 17 -26.16 -5.29 6.50
C ARG A 17 -27.61 -5.76 6.33
N LEU A 18 -28.53 -5.24 7.14
CA LEU A 18 -29.96 -5.53 7.05
C LEU A 18 -30.56 -5.05 5.74
N ARG A 19 -30.22 -3.84 5.28
CA ARG A 19 -30.63 -3.32 3.98
C ARG A 19 -30.24 -4.26 2.84
N GLY A 20 -29.08 -4.91 2.93
CA GLY A 20 -28.66 -5.88 1.91
C GLY A 20 -29.56 -7.13 1.84
N TYR A 21 -30.10 -7.59 2.97
CA TYR A 21 -31.05 -8.71 2.99
C TYR A 21 -32.42 -8.27 2.45
N LEU A 22 -32.92 -7.13 2.91
CA LEU A 22 -34.23 -6.59 2.50
C LEU A 22 -34.27 -6.25 1.00
N ASN A 23 -33.18 -5.67 0.48
CA ASN A 23 -33.08 -5.25 -0.91
C ASN A 23 -32.48 -6.33 -1.82
N GLN A 24 -32.18 -7.53 -1.31
CA GLN A 24 -31.63 -8.65 -2.07
C GLN A 24 -30.33 -8.32 -2.83
N THR A 25 -29.45 -7.49 -2.23
CA THR A 25 -28.18 -7.08 -2.88
C THR A 25 -26.99 -7.96 -2.50
N HIS A 26 -27.18 -8.91 -1.57
CA HIS A 26 -26.15 -9.87 -1.20
C HIS A 26 -25.90 -10.87 -2.34
N LYS A 27 -24.64 -11.27 -2.52
CA LYS A 27 -24.30 -12.34 -3.46
C LYS A 27 -24.94 -13.65 -2.99
N LYS A 28 -25.41 -14.46 -3.93
CA LYS A 28 -25.94 -15.81 -3.69
C LYS A 28 -24.82 -16.78 -3.28
N THR A 29 -24.41 -16.71 -2.02
CA THR A 29 -23.35 -17.54 -1.42
C THR A 29 -23.80 -18.09 -0.06
N GLY A 30 -23.15 -19.17 0.40
CA GLY A 30 -23.49 -19.83 1.66
C GLY A 30 -24.85 -20.54 1.61
N LYS A 31 -25.46 -20.78 2.77
CA LYS A 31 -26.76 -21.48 2.87
C LYS A 31 -27.95 -20.54 3.12
N LEU A 32 -27.72 -19.41 3.79
CA LEU A 32 -28.81 -18.47 4.15
C LEU A 32 -29.42 -17.79 2.92
N ILE A 33 -28.61 -17.16 2.05
CA ILE A 33 -29.14 -16.37 0.93
C ILE A 33 -29.96 -17.23 -0.04
N PRO A 34 -29.49 -18.42 -0.48
CA PRO A 34 -30.30 -19.31 -1.30
C PRO A 34 -31.63 -19.72 -0.62
N LEU A 35 -31.62 -19.96 0.69
CA LEU A 35 -32.83 -20.34 1.42
C LEU A 35 -33.82 -19.17 1.55
N ILE A 36 -33.33 -17.94 1.72
CA ILE A 36 -34.17 -16.73 1.69
C ILE A 36 -34.80 -16.55 0.30
N GLU A 37 -34.05 -16.78 -0.77
CA GLU A 37 -34.59 -16.70 -2.14
C GLU A 37 -35.66 -17.78 -2.40
N GLU A 38 -35.48 -18.99 -1.85
CA GLU A 38 -36.42 -20.11 -2.01
C GLU A 38 -37.70 -19.93 -1.19
N LYS A 39 -37.59 -19.54 0.08
CA LYS A 39 -38.72 -19.50 1.04
C LYS A 39 -39.33 -18.11 1.20
N GLY A 40 -38.55 -17.06 0.91
CA GLY A 40 -38.90 -15.68 1.20
C GLY A 40 -38.53 -15.25 2.63
N LEU A 41 -38.21 -13.97 2.80
CA LEU A 41 -37.90 -13.36 4.10
C LEU A 41 -38.98 -13.52 5.18
N PRO A 42 -40.31 -13.48 4.88
CA PRO A 42 -41.34 -13.65 5.89
C PRO A 42 -41.31 -14.99 6.64
N CYS A 43 -40.63 -16.02 6.09
CA CYS A 43 -40.46 -17.32 6.74
C CYS A 43 -39.38 -17.32 7.83
N PHE A 44 -38.72 -16.19 8.08
CA PHE A 44 -37.63 -16.08 9.05
C PHE A 44 -37.99 -15.14 10.19
N LYS A 45 -37.55 -15.49 11.40
CA LYS A 45 -37.56 -14.60 12.57
C LYS A 45 -36.20 -13.92 12.70
N LEU A 46 -36.18 -12.59 12.76
CA LEU A 46 -34.97 -11.81 13.02
C LEU A 46 -34.86 -11.47 14.50
N GLU A 47 -33.70 -11.75 15.09
CA GLU A 47 -33.33 -11.31 16.43
C GLU A 47 -32.09 -10.41 16.34
N VAL A 48 -32.13 -9.27 17.03
CA VAL A 48 -31.05 -8.27 17.02
C VAL A 48 -30.56 -8.08 18.44
N ILE A 49 -29.26 -8.28 18.64
CA ILE A 49 -28.58 -8.02 19.92
C ILE A 49 -27.69 -6.78 19.72
N CYS A 50 -28.07 -5.68 20.35
CA CYS A 50 -27.27 -4.46 20.38
C CYS A 50 -26.21 -4.56 21.48
N LEU A 51 -24.97 -4.22 21.15
CA LEU A 51 -23.84 -4.28 22.07
C LEU A 51 -23.27 -2.88 22.28
N PRO A 52 -22.71 -2.60 23.47
CA PRO A 52 -22.02 -1.33 23.73
C PRO A 52 -20.82 -1.16 22.79
N TYR A 53 -20.57 0.09 22.41
CA TYR A 53 -19.40 0.44 21.62
C TYR A 53 -18.15 0.47 22.50
N HIS A 54 -17.12 -0.26 22.08
CA HIS A 54 -15.80 -0.21 22.68
C HIS A 54 -14.76 0.08 21.59
N PRO A 55 -13.85 1.05 21.77
CA PRO A 55 -12.88 1.43 20.75
C PRO A 55 -11.83 0.33 20.47
N ASP A 56 -11.41 -0.38 21.52
CA ASP A 56 -10.34 -1.39 21.44
C ASP A 56 -10.86 -2.83 21.46
N PHE A 57 -12.17 -3.02 21.56
CA PHE A 57 -12.79 -4.33 21.68
C PHE A 57 -13.99 -4.46 20.76
N ARG A 58 -14.11 -5.62 20.12
CA ARG A 58 -15.19 -5.92 19.16
C ARG A 58 -16.11 -6.98 19.76
N PRO A 59 -17.00 -6.61 20.70
CA PRO A 59 -17.86 -7.55 21.41
C PRO A 59 -18.75 -8.35 20.45
N GLU A 60 -19.11 -7.75 19.32
CA GLU A 60 -19.97 -8.37 18.31
C GLU A 60 -19.34 -9.61 17.67
N ILE A 61 -18.02 -9.64 17.54
CA ILE A 61 -17.28 -10.79 16.99
C ILE A 61 -17.25 -11.93 18.00
N VAL A 62 -16.98 -11.62 19.27
CA VAL A 62 -16.92 -12.62 20.34
C VAL A 62 -18.28 -13.29 20.52
N LEU A 63 -19.35 -12.49 20.49
CA LEU A 63 -20.71 -13.02 20.59
C LEU A 63 -21.10 -13.85 19.36
N GLU A 64 -20.74 -13.41 18.14
CA GLU A 64 -20.92 -14.23 16.94
C GLU A 64 -20.18 -15.57 17.07
N GLN A 65 -18.92 -15.54 17.54
CA GLN A 65 -18.14 -16.76 17.74
C GLN A 65 -18.82 -17.72 18.72
N TYR A 66 -19.37 -17.21 19.83
CA TYR A 66 -20.09 -18.02 20.80
C TYR A 66 -21.27 -18.76 20.16
N PHE A 67 -22.10 -18.07 19.38
CA PHE A 67 -23.22 -18.71 18.68
C PHE A 67 -22.78 -19.67 17.57
N LEU A 68 -21.67 -19.41 16.89
CA LEU A 68 -21.15 -20.32 15.87
C LEU A 68 -20.73 -21.69 16.45
N LEU A 69 -20.38 -21.76 17.74
CA LEU A 69 -20.06 -23.01 18.42
C LEU A 69 -21.30 -23.88 18.68
N ASP A 70 -22.49 -23.28 18.72
CA ASP A 70 -23.75 -24.02 18.84
C ASP A 70 -24.10 -24.68 17.49
N PRO A 71 -24.27 -26.02 17.43
CA PRO A 71 -24.65 -26.74 16.22
C PRO A 71 -25.99 -26.29 15.61
N SER A 72 -26.90 -25.68 16.41
CA SER A 72 -28.19 -25.18 15.93
C SER A 72 -28.06 -24.09 14.87
N PHE A 73 -26.92 -23.38 14.83
CA PHE A 73 -26.56 -22.40 13.79
C PHE A 73 -26.02 -23.08 12.52
N SER A 74 -26.87 -23.87 11.88
CA SER A 74 -26.54 -24.75 10.75
C SER A 74 -26.44 -24.05 9.38
N LEU A 75 -26.93 -22.81 9.27
CA LEU A 75 -26.87 -22.02 8.02
C LEU A 75 -25.53 -21.30 7.82
N ASN A 76 -24.70 -21.19 8.86
CA ASN A 76 -23.33 -20.69 8.75
C ASN A 76 -22.42 -21.78 8.16
N THR A 77 -21.84 -21.54 6.99
CA THR A 77 -20.86 -22.46 6.37
C THR A 77 -19.49 -22.37 7.02
N ILE A 78 -19.11 -21.19 7.50
CA ILE A 78 -17.87 -20.94 8.24
C ILE A 78 -18.21 -20.87 9.72
N LYS A 79 -17.52 -21.68 10.54
CA LYS A 79 -17.73 -21.80 11.99
C LYS A 79 -16.77 -20.95 12.83
N VAL A 80 -16.04 -20.06 12.16
CA VAL A 80 -15.11 -19.12 12.75
C VAL A 80 -15.56 -17.72 12.37
N SER A 81 -15.77 -16.88 13.38
CA SER A 81 -16.10 -15.48 13.20
C SER A 81 -14.96 -14.76 12.47
N ASN A 82 -15.30 -13.90 11.51
CA ASN A 82 -14.29 -13.23 10.72
C ASN A 82 -13.73 -12.04 11.49
N ASN A 83 -12.72 -12.28 12.32
CA ASN A 83 -11.98 -11.22 13.00
C ASN A 83 -10.98 -10.60 12.02
N PRO A 84 -11.13 -9.32 11.60
CA PRO A 84 -10.11 -8.68 10.77
C PRO A 84 -8.75 -8.58 11.48
N SER A 85 -8.69 -8.84 12.79
CA SER A 85 -7.46 -8.86 13.57
C SER A 85 -6.64 -10.15 13.45
N GLY A 86 -7.15 -11.20 12.81
CA GLY A 86 -6.55 -12.55 12.86
C GLY A 86 -5.31 -12.78 11.98
N SER A 87 -5.15 -12.04 10.87
CA SER A 87 -4.01 -12.27 9.94
C SER A 87 -3.47 -11.01 9.24
N THR A 88 -4.22 -9.90 9.25
CA THR A 88 -3.85 -8.64 8.58
C THR A 88 -3.43 -7.53 9.53
N ALA A 89 -3.69 -7.65 10.84
CA ALA A 89 -3.26 -6.70 11.86
C ALA A 89 -1.77 -6.89 12.24
N LYS A 90 -0.89 -6.81 11.24
CA LYS A 90 0.55 -6.80 11.50
C LYS A 90 0.91 -5.41 12.02
N ARG A 91 1.27 -5.33 13.31
CA ARG A 91 1.80 -4.11 13.91
C ARG A 91 2.98 -3.59 13.09
N LEU A 92 3.04 -2.28 12.95
CA LEU A 92 4.05 -1.58 12.16
C LEU A 92 4.54 -0.40 12.96
N TYR A 93 5.84 -0.20 12.92
CA TYR A 93 6.56 0.79 13.70
C TYR A 93 7.51 1.56 12.78
N MET A 94 7.59 2.87 12.96
CA MET A 94 8.54 3.75 12.28
C MET A 94 9.49 4.37 13.30
N TYR A 95 10.76 4.02 13.18
CA TYR A 95 11.82 4.53 14.03
C TYR A 95 12.72 5.50 13.27
N ASN A 96 13.60 6.18 14.00
CA ASN A 96 14.82 6.73 13.43
C ASN A 96 15.78 5.59 12.99
N ARG A 97 16.86 5.97 12.32
CA ARG A 97 17.77 5.05 11.60
C ARG A 97 18.42 3.99 12.49
N ASP A 98 18.75 4.33 13.73
CA ASP A 98 19.38 3.45 14.72
C ASP A 98 18.36 2.68 15.58
N GLY A 99 17.06 2.98 15.45
CA GLY A 99 15.99 2.33 16.22
C GLY A 99 15.81 2.87 17.63
N SER A 100 16.50 3.94 18.03
CA SER A 100 16.45 4.48 19.41
C SER A 100 15.20 5.31 19.70
N ILE A 101 14.52 5.85 18.68
CA ILE A 101 13.34 6.72 18.80
C ILE A 101 12.20 6.16 17.94
N LEU A 102 11.05 5.91 18.55
CA LEU A 102 9.82 5.46 17.88
C LEU A 102 8.93 6.65 17.53
N TYR A 103 8.87 7.03 16.25
CA TYR A 103 8.03 8.12 15.73
C TYR A 103 6.55 7.77 15.68
N TYR A 104 6.19 6.63 15.10
CA TYR A 104 4.79 6.29 14.86
C TYR A 104 4.59 4.78 14.84
N PHE A 105 3.43 4.32 15.33
CA PHE A 105 3.04 2.92 15.23
C PHE A 105 1.54 2.76 14.96
N THR A 106 1.17 1.68 14.27
CA THR A 106 -0.23 1.35 13.95
C THR A 106 -0.36 -0.15 13.71
N THR A 107 -1.58 -0.68 13.84
CA THR A 107 -1.94 -2.06 13.49
C THR A 107 -2.32 -2.21 12.02
N GLN A 108 -2.51 -1.10 11.29
CA GLN A 108 -2.99 -1.12 9.90
C GLN A 108 -1.96 -0.50 8.96
N GLN A 109 -1.49 -1.27 7.98
CA GLN A 109 -0.55 -0.77 6.96
C GLN A 109 -1.12 0.42 6.16
N LYS A 110 -2.45 0.47 5.96
CA LYS A 110 -3.11 1.55 5.24
C LYS A 110 -2.87 2.92 5.87
N ASP A 111 -2.65 2.98 7.18
CA ASP A 111 -2.45 4.23 7.91
C ASP A 111 -1.13 4.91 7.55
N PHE A 112 -0.06 4.15 7.30
CA PHE A 112 1.20 4.71 6.78
C PHE A 112 1.02 5.33 5.40
N ILE A 113 0.09 4.79 4.61
CA ILE A 113 -0.16 5.24 3.24
C ILE A 113 -1.06 6.48 3.26
N SER A 114 -2.20 6.42 3.93
CA SER A 114 -3.20 7.49 3.92
C SER A 114 -2.85 8.65 4.84
N LYS A 115 -2.28 8.39 6.03
CA LYS A 115 -2.02 9.44 7.04
C LYS A 115 -0.66 10.09 6.87
N LEU A 116 0.37 9.30 6.51
CA LEU A 116 1.73 9.80 6.34
C LEU A 116 2.11 10.04 4.87
N ASN A 117 1.22 9.78 3.92
CA ASN A 117 1.43 9.95 2.48
C ASN A 117 2.68 9.21 1.96
N ILE A 118 2.86 7.95 2.38
CA ILE A 118 3.94 7.08 1.89
C ILE A 118 3.35 6.08 0.91
N SER A 119 3.81 6.11 -0.34
CA SER A 119 3.37 5.13 -1.35
C SER A 119 3.56 3.68 -0.86
N HIS A 120 2.57 2.83 -1.15
CA HIS A 120 2.61 1.40 -0.84
C HIS A 120 3.90 0.73 -1.34
N PHE A 121 4.35 1.06 -2.55
CA PHE A 121 5.56 0.49 -3.15
C PHE A 121 6.81 0.87 -2.36
N THR A 122 6.96 2.17 -2.04
CA THR A 122 8.11 2.69 -1.29
C THR A 122 8.14 2.10 0.11
N PHE A 123 7.00 2.11 0.80
CA PHE A 123 6.86 1.52 2.13
C PHE A 123 7.27 0.05 2.13
N THR A 124 6.69 -0.74 1.21
CA THR A 124 6.96 -2.18 1.11
C THR A 124 8.42 -2.46 0.82
N LYS A 125 9.05 -1.71 -0.10
CA LYS A 125 10.48 -1.82 -0.42
C LYS A 125 11.35 -1.64 0.83
N HIS A 126 11.09 -0.60 1.62
CA HIS A 126 11.90 -0.28 2.78
C HIS A 126 11.68 -1.27 3.93
N LEU A 127 10.44 -1.70 4.12
CA LEU A 127 10.08 -2.71 5.10
C LEU A 127 10.69 -4.10 4.78
N THR A 128 10.64 -4.56 3.53
CA THR A 128 11.14 -5.90 3.16
C THR A 128 12.65 -5.96 3.07
N LYS A 129 13.29 -4.90 2.57
CA LYS A 129 14.75 -4.84 2.44
C LYS A 129 15.46 -4.38 3.71
N GLY A 130 14.72 -3.97 4.75
CA GLY A 130 15.30 -3.37 5.95
C GLY A 130 16.10 -2.09 5.68
N THR A 131 15.76 -1.36 4.61
CA THR A 131 16.47 -0.13 4.22
C THR A 131 15.75 1.09 4.75
N CYS A 132 16.49 2.17 5.05
CA CYS A 132 15.90 3.38 5.61
C CYS A 132 15.20 4.23 4.54
N TYR A 133 13.94 4.58 4.78
CA TYR A 133 13.20 5.55 3.99
C TYR A 133 13.79 6.96 4.20
N LEU A 134 14.01 7.69 3.10
CA LEU A 134 14.71 8.98 3.07
C LEU A 134 16.11 8.94 3.72
N GLY A 135 16.70 7.75 3.87
CA GLY A 135 17.97 7.57 4.60
C GLY A 135 17.90 7.80 6.11
N LYS A 136 16.69 8.01 6.67
CA LYS A 136 16.48 8.41 8.08
C LYS A 136 15.53 7.50 8.85
N TYR A 137 14.52 6.93 8.18
CA TYR A 137 13.40 6.26 8.86
C TYR A 137 13.43 4.75 8.64
N LEU A 138 13.41 3.99 9.73
CA LEU A 138 13.40 2.53 9.71
C LEU A 138 11.99 2.00 9.96
N PHE A 139 11.51 1.09 9.12
CA PHE A 139 10.21 0.42 9.31
C PHE A 139 10.41 -1.00 9.82
N LEU A 140 9.71 -1.37 10.89
CA LEU A 140 9.75 -2.70 11.47
C LEU A 140 8.35 -3.22 11.78
N ARG A 141 8.22 -4.55 11.81
CA ARG A 141 7.02 -5.25 12.30
C ARG A 141 7.10 -5.55 13.79
N GLU A 142 8.30 -5.61 14.33
CA GLU A 142 8.58 -5.91 15.73
C GLU A 142 8.89 -4.64 16.50
N ARG A 143 8.53 -4.65 17.79
CA ARG A 143 8.77 -3.52 18.67
C ARG A 143 10.18 -3.62 19.26
N ILE A 144 10.94 -2.53 19.18
CA ILE A 144 12.21 -2.40 19.91
C ILE A 144 11.88 -1.92 21.33
N GLY A 145 12.15 -2.76 22.33
CA GLY A 145 11.80 -2.48 23.72
C GLY A 145 12.57 -1.30 24.34
N THR A 146 13.77 -1.01 23.84
CA THR A 146 14.64 0.08 24.32
C THR A 146 14.35 1.43 23.69
N ALA A 147 13.48 1.49 22.67
CA ALA A 147 13.20 2.72 21.94
C ALA A 147 12.34 3.68 22.76
N LYS A 148 12.74 4.96 22.80
CA LYS A 148 11.95 6.03 23.40
C LYS A 148 10.82 6.44 22.45
N VAL A 149 9.59 6.45 22.94
CA VAL A 149 8.44 6.94 22.17
C VAL A 149 8.51 8.46 22.16
N THR A 150 8.34 9.07 20.99
CA THR A 150 8.29 10.54 20.89
C THR A 150 6.91 11.04 21.31
N GLU A 151 6.88 12.26 21.82
CA GLU A 151 5.64 12.95 22.20
C GLU A 151 4.95 13.66 21.01
N MET A 152 5.48 13.50 19.79
CA MET A 152 4.94 14.14 18.60
C MET A 152 3.58 13.57 18.22
N THR A 153 2.69 14.47 17.85
CA THR A 153 1.39 14.13 17.28
C THR A 153 1.53 13.68 15.82
N LEU A 154 0.52 12.94 15.33
CA LEU A 154 0.49 12.47 13.94
C LEU A 154 0.63 13.61 12.91
N PRO A 155 -0.03 14.79 13.04
CA PRO A 155 0.17 15.91 12.14
C PRO A 155 1.61 16.44 12.12
N GLU A 156 2.26 16.55 13.29
CA GLU A 156 3.66 17.00 13.38
C GLU A 156 4.61 16.03 12.67
N ILE A 157 4.38 14.72 12.83
CA ILE A 157 5.13 13.69 12.12
C ILE A 157 4.93 13.79 10.60
N ALA A 158 3.70 14.05 10.15
CA ALA A 158 3.41 14.24 8.73
C ALA A 158 4.11 15.48 8.14
N ILE A 159 4.13 16.60 8.89
CA ILE A 159 4.85 17.82 8.50
C ILE A 159 6.36 17.56 8.44
N MET A 160 6.92 16.91 9.45
CA MET A 160 8.34 16.52 9.50
C MET A 160 8.73 15.67 8.28
N LEU A 161 7.95 14.63 7.96
CA LEU A 161 8.19 13.78 6.79
C LEU A 161 8.12 14.57 5.49
N GLN A 162 7.21 15.54 5.39
CA GLN A 162 7.08 16.36 4.18
C GLN A 162 8.31 17.25 3.97
N GLN A 163 8.81 17.89 5.03
CA GLN A 163 10.03 18.69 4.97
C GLN A 163 11.25 17.82 4.59
N ASP A 164 11.35 16.63 5.17
CA ASP A 164 12.43 15.69 4.86
C ASP A 164 12.40 15.19 3.42
N ARG A 165 11.22 14.99 2.82
CA ARG A 165 11.11 14.66 1.39
C ARG A 165 11.68 15.75 0.50
N VAL A 166 11.35 17.01 0.80
CA VAL A 166 11.85 18.16 0.05
C VAL A 166 13.38 18.22 0.14
N ASN A 167 13.92 18.07 1.34
CA ASN A 167 15.37 18.10 1.57
C ASN A 167 16.07 16.91 0.90
N PHE A 168 15.53 15.70 1.05
CA PHE A 168 16.08 14.50 0.42
C PHE A 168 16.06 14.60 -1.12
N ASN A 169 15.02 15.19 -1.70
CA ASN A 169 14.94 15.38 -3.15
C ASN A 169 15.95 16.42 -3.67
N LYS A 170 16.28 17.44 -2.88
CA LYS A 170 17.35 18.41 -3.21
C LYS A 170 18.74 17.77 -3.20
N SER A 171 19.00 16.91 -2.22
CA SER A 171 20.30 16.23 -2.05
C SER A 171 20.40 14.91 -2.83
N LYS A 172 19.30 14.48 -3.47
CA LYS A 172 19.29 13.23 -4.22
C LYS A 172 20.32 13.37 -5.34
N PRO A 173 21.31 12.46 -5.45
CA PRO A 173 22.20 12.48 -6.60
C PRO A 173 21.31 12.43 -7.82
N VAL A 174 21.45 13.45 -8.67
CA VAL A 174 20.65 13.55 -9.88
C VAL A 174 20.84 12.22 -10.59
N ASN A 175 19.71 11.56 -10.86
CA ASN A 175 19.64 10.17 -11.31
C ASN A 175 20.69 9.91 -12.40
N CYS A 176 21.11 8.66 -12.63
CA CYS A 176 22.01 8.28 -13.74
C CYS A 176 21.61 8.79 -15.16
N LEU A 177 20.45 9.45 -15.26
CA LEU A 177 19.87 10.20 -16.38
C LEU A 177 20.40 11.64 -16.56
N SER A 178 21.10 12.20 -15.57
CA SER A 178 21.75 13.52 -15.65
C SER A 178 23.26 13.41 -15.83
N LYS A 179 23.67 12.43 -16.63
CA LYS A 179 25.03 12.35 -17.15
C LYS A 179 25.16 13.33 -18.31
N ARG A 180 26.27 14.08 -18.33
CA ARG A 180 26.65 14.84 -19.51
C ARG A 180 26.99 13.87 -20.64
N VAL A 181 26.44 14.13 -21.81
CA VAL A 181 26.60 13.26 -22.99
C VAL A 181 27.31 14.05 -24.06
N LEU A 182 28.34 13.44 -24.63
CA LEU A 182 29.00 13.91 -25.84
C LEU A 182 28.48 13.08 -27.01
N LEU A 183 27.93 13.73 -28.03
CA LEU A 183 27.65 13.14 -29.32
C LEU A 183 28.75 13.56 -30.30
N ILE A 184 29.32 12.60 -31.01
CA ILE A 184 30.29 12.85 -32.09
C ILE A 184 29.63 12.41 -33.39
N ASP A 185 29.43 13.34 -34.33
CA ASP A 185 28.92 13.01 -35.66
C ASP A 185 29.96 12.18 -36.44
N ILE A 186 29.52 11.08 -37.06
CA ILE A 186 30.43 10.18 -37.79
C ILE A 186 30.89 10.80 -39.12
N GLN A 187 30.12 11.72 -39.70
CA GLN A 187 30.42 12.31 -41.00
C GLN A 187 31.21 13.61 -40.89
N SER A 188 30.83 14.49 -39.95
CA SER A 188 31.45 15.81 -39.79
C SER A 188 32.47 15.89 -38.66
N GLU A 189 32.60 14.83 -37.84
CA GLU A 189 33.39 14.83 -36.59
C GLU A 189 32.97 15.94 -35.59
N GLU A 190 31.80 16.55 -35.77
CA GLU A 190 31.32 17.59 -34.88
C GLU A 190 30.90 17.04 -33.52
N GLU A 191 31.36 17.72 -32.47
CA GLU A 191 31.10 17.39 -31.08
C GLU A 191 29.94 18.22 -30.51
N ILE A 192 28.87 17.55 -30.07
CA ILE A 192 27.71 18.18 -29.45
C ILE A 192 27.59 17.72 -28.01
N VAL A 193 27.68 18.67 -27.07
CA VAL A 193 27.62 18.39 -25.63
C VAL A 193 26.23 18.68 -25.07
N PHE A 194 25.67 17.71 -24.35
CA PHE A 194 24.41 17.84 -23.64
C PHE A 194 24.60 17.71 -22.13
N GLU A 195 23.86 18.54 -21.37
CA GLU A 195 23.90 18.53 -19.91
C GLU A 195 23.24 17.29 -19.28
N SER A 196 22.41 16.58 -20.03
CA SER A 196 21.72 15.37 -19.57
C SER A 196 21.31 14.46 -20.74
N LEU A 197 21.04 13.19 -20.43
CA LEU A 197 20.45 12.24 -21.37
C LEU A 197 19.06 12.68 -21.85
N GLY A 198 18.33 13.46 -21.02
CA GLY A 198 17.03 14.02 -21.38
C GLY A 198 17.12 15.08 -22.47
N LYS A 199 18.08 16.01 -22.37
CA LYS A 199 18.31 17.02 -23.42
C LYS A 199 18.78 16.37 -24.73
N CYS A 200 19.66 15.37 -24.63
CA CYS A 200 20.08 14.57 -25.78
C CYS A 200 18.90 13.83 -26.43
N ALA A 201 17.97 13.30 -25.63
CA ALA A 201 16.74 12.67 -26.14
C ALA A 201 15.88 13.63 -26.97
N ILE A 202 15.67 14.85 -26.49
CA ILE A 202 14.90 15.89 -27.18
C ILE A 202 15.54 16.22 -28.54
N PHE A 203 16.86 16.30 -28.61
CA PHE A 203 17.60 16.53 -29.86
C PHE A 203 17.35 15.44 -30.91
N PHE A 204 17.37 14.16 -30.51
CA PHE A 204 17.06 13.06 -31.44
C PHE A 204 15.59 13.08 -31.87
N SER A 205 14.67 13.43 -30.98
CA SER A 205 13.26 13.60 -31.32
C SER A 205 13.04 14.76 -32.29
N SER A 206 13.74 15.89 -32.14
CA SER A 206 13.66 17.00 -33.11
C SER A 206 14.20 16.65 -34.49
N LYS A 207 15.11 15.67 -34.59
CA LYS A 207 15.59 15.12 -35.88
C LYS A 207 14.68 14.03 -36.46
N GLY A 208 13.52 13.76 -35.85
CA GLY A 208 12.54 12.80 -36.35
C GLY A 208 12.84 11.34 -36.00
N PHE A 209 13.77 11.06 -35.09
CA PHE A 209 14.06 9.69 -34.67
C PHE A 209 13.14 9.26 -33.52
N PRO A 210 12.44 8.11 -33.61
CA PRO A 210 11.71 7.55 -32.48
C PRO A 210 12.72 7.13 -31.41
N PHE A 211 12.60 7.71 -30.22
CA PHE A 211 13.67 7.66 -29.23
C PHE A 211 13.16 7.17 -27.87
N SER A 212 13.91 6.24 -27.26
CA SER A 212 13.76 5.86 -25.86
C SER A 212 15.08 6.05 -25.11
N GLN A 213 14.99 6.72 -23.95
CA GLN A 213 16.14 7.04 -23.12
C GLN A 213 16.92 5.78 -22.67
N SER A 214 16.21 4.65 -22.53
CA SER A 214 16.81 3.35 -22.23
C SER A 214 17.70 2.80 -23.34
N THR A 215 17.44 3.16 -24.61
CA THR A 215 18.27 2.74 -25.74
C THR A 215 19.58 3.50 -25.76
N LEU A 216 19.56 4.81 -25.50
CA LEU A 216 20.78 5.63 -25.45
C LEU A 216 21.70 5.19 -24.30
N VAL A 217 21.14 4.86 -23.13
CA VAL A 217 21.92 4.33 -22.00
C VAL A 217 22.68 3.05 -22.37
N LYS A 218 22.12 2.19 -23.23
CA LYS A 218 22.80 0.97 -23.70
C LYS A 218 23.90 1.22 -24.72
N ARG A 219 23.91 2.40 -25.36
CA ARG A 219 24.87 2.76 -26.43
C ARG A 219 25.99 3.67 -25.95
N LEU A 220 25.82 4.33 -24.79
CA LEU A 220 26.87 5.12 -24.15
C LEU A 220 28.15 4.31 -23.99
N ASP A 221 29.28 4.91 -24.38
CA ASP A 221 30.64 4.38 -24.19
C ASP A 221 30.93 3.05 -24.89
N THR A 222 30.02 2.58 -25.75
CA THR A 222 30.20 1.34 -26.53
C THR A 222 30.97 1.55 -27.83
N ASN A 223 31.23 2.81 -28.22
CA ASN A 223 31.70 3.21 -29.56
C ASN A 223 30.85 2.69 -30.72
N ILE A 224 29.68 2.11 -30.46
CA ILE A 224 28.76 1.65 -31.50
C ILE A 224 27.96 2.87 -31.98
N PRO A 225 27.96 3.16 -33.28
CA PRO A 225 27.23 4.29 -33.83
C PRO A 225 25.72 4.12 -33.63
N TYR A 226 25.07 5.18 -33.19
CA TYR A 226 23.63 5.27 -33.02
C TYR A 226 23.10 6.46 -33.82
N ARG A 227 22.34 6.17 -34.88
CA ARG A 227 21.68 7.17 -35.73
C ARG A 227 22.64 8.24 -36.27
N GLY A 228 23.86 7.83 -36.64
CA GLY A 228 24.89 8.75 -37.17
C GLY A 228 25.82 9.34 -36.11
N TYR A 229 25.65 9.01 -34.83
CA TYR A 229 26.45 9.57 -33.73
C TYR A 229 27.11 8.52 -32.86
N ILE A 230 28.34 8.77 -32.42
CA ILE A 230 28.98 8.04 -31.32
C ILE A 230 28.62 8.74 -30.00
N CYS A 231 28.05 8.00 -29.05
CA CYS A 231 27.59 8.53 -27.77
C CYS A 231 28.61 8.20 -26.67
N LYS A 232 29.19 9.21 -26.03
CA LYS A 232 30.14 9.05 -24.90
C LYS A 232 29.64 9.77 -23.65
N THR A 233 29.94 9.22 -22.49
CA THR A 233 29.78 9.91 -21.21
C THR A 233 30.92 10.91 -21.05
N GLN A 234 30.59 12.17 -20.83
CA GLN A 234 31.62 13.16 -20.49
C GLN A 234 31.93 13.04 -18.99
N ILE A 235 33.10 12.47 -18.69
CA ILE A 235 33.62 12.44 -17.32
C ILE A 235 34.28 13.79 -17.06
N LYS A 236 33.89 14.41 -15.94
CA LYS A 236 34.49 15.65 -15.45
C LYS A 236 35.85 15.37 -14.82
#